data_AF-A0A431NUS1-F1
#
_entry.id   AF-A0A431NUS1-F1
#
_cell.length_a   1.000
_cell.length_b   1.000
_cell.length_c   1.000
_cell.angle_alpha   90.00
_cell.angle_beta   90.00
_cell.angle_gamma   90.00
#
_symmetry.space_group_name_H-M   'P 1'
#
loop_
_entity.id
_entity.type
_entity.pdbx_description
1 polymer ?
#
loop_
_entity_poly.entity_id
_entity_poly.type
_entity_poly.pdbx_seq_one_letter_code
_entity_poly.pdbx_strand_id
1 'polypeptide(L)'
;MRRGGYLILLLACLVAGARSAAAQSCAKADFEAVVDEAAGALRALNQQNAPSFQAKLRQLKDKRGWSHDEFMSNAAPFVRDETIGGFDAKSEDLLSRITSGGQTGAAGTPDCGLLKDLRAQMSALVETQKAKWAYMFGKIEQELKK
;
A
#
# COMPACT_ATOMS: atom_id res chain seq x y z
N MET A 1 77.41 -10.73 -4.74
CA MET A 1 77.45 -11.39 -6.07
C MET A 1 76.02 -11.68 -6.50
N ARG A 2 75.61 -11.12 -7.67
CA ARG A 2 74.74 -11.67 -8.73
C ARG A 2 73.52 -12.54 -8.32
N ARG A 3 72.30 -12.41 -8.83
CA ARG A 3 71.74 -11.76 -10.04
C ARG A 3 70.20 -11.94 -10.02
N GLY A 4 69.48 -10.95 -10.55
CA GLY A 4 68.27 -11.09 -11.40
C GLY A 4 67.00 -11.65 -10.74
N GLY A 5 65.80 -11.23 -11.11
CA GLY A 5 65.33 -10.38 -12.19
C GLY A 5 63.81 -10.47 -12.17
N TYR A 6 63.15 -9.35 -12.41
CA TYR A 6 61.70 -9.17 -12.39
C TYR A 6 60.95 -10.20 -13.23
N LEU A 7 59.82 -10.70 -12.70
CA LEU A 7 58.68 -11.03 -13.54
C LEU A 7 57.38 -10.66 -12.80
N ILE A 8 56.88 -9.48 -13.15
CA ILE A 8 55.54 -9.01 -12.84
C ILE A 8 54.58 -9.86 -13.68
N LEU A 9 53.78 -10.70 -13.04
CA LEU A 9 52.64 -11.38 -13.65
C LEU A 9 51.37 -10.68 -13.21
N LEU A 10 50.89 -9.79 -14.09
CA LEU A 10 49.55 -9.22 -14.11
C LEU A 10 48.54 -10.38 -14.20
N LEU A 11 47.94 -10.76 -13.09
CA LEU A 11 46.77 -11.65 -13.07
C LEU A 11 45.53 -10.77 -13.26
N ALA A 12 45.01 -10.83 -14.49
CA ALA A 12 43.84 -10.10 -14.94
C ALA A 12 42.61 -10.37 -14.06
N CYS A 13 41.89 -9.30 -13.75
CA CYS A 13 40.56 -9.31 -13.17
C CYS A 13 39.61 -10.23 -13.94
N LEU A 14 39.17 -11.31 -13.30
CA LEU A 14 37.89 -11.94 -13.60
C LEU A 14 36.98 -11.70 -12.41
N VAL A 15 36.45 -10.48 -12.34
CA VAL A 15 35.24 -10.20 -11.57
C VAL A 15 34.11 -10.89 -12.33
N ALA A 16 33.92 -12.18 -12.08
CA ALA A 16 32.72 -12.89 -12.46
C ALA A 16 31.59 -12.31 -11.59
N GLY A 17 31.06 -11.16 -12.03
CA GLY A 17 29.78 -10.67 -11.59
C GLY A 17 28.72 -11.65 -12.05
N ALA A 18 28.55 -12.74 -11.30
CA ALA A 18 27.28 -13.41 -11.20
C ALA A 18 26.33 -12.36 -10.61
N ARG A 19 25.77 -11.51 -11.49
CA ARG A 19 24.44 -10.99 -11.26
C ARG A 19 23.58 -12.25 -11.21
N SER A 20 23.43 -12.80 -10.02
CA SER A 20 22.22 -13.52 -9.68
C SER A 20 21.11 -12.52 -10.01
N ALA A 21 20.56 -12.63 -11.21
CA ALA A 21 19.17 -12.27 -11.41
C ALA A 21 18.49 -13.05 -10.29
N ALA A 22 18.08 -12.36 -9.24
CA ALA A 22 17.32 -12.98 -8.16
C ALA A 22 16.12 -13.58 -8.86
N ALA A 23 16.18 -14.88 -9.14
CA ALA A 23 15.02 -15.63 -9.56
C ALA A 23 14.03 -15.37 -8.44
N GLN A 24 12.95 -14.64 -8.72
CA GLN A 24 11.93 -14.38 -7.74
C GLN A 24 11.48 -15.75 -7.26
N SER A 25 11.87 -16.09 -6.03
CA SER A 25 11.25 -17.19 -5.34
C SER A 25 9.77 -16.82 -5.24
N CYS A 26 8.91 -17.80 -5.47
CA CYS A 26 7.49 -17.68 -5.16
C CYS A 26 7.22 -18.52 -3.92
N ALA A 27 8.17 -18.43 -2.98
CA ALA A 27 8.11 -19.16 -1.74
C ALA A 27 7.05 -18.53 -0.84
N LYS A 28 6.61 -19.28 0.16
CA LYS A 28 5.65 -18.80 1.17
C LYS A 28 6.01 -17.41 1.73
N ALA A 29 7.30 -17.18 1.99
CA ALA A 29 7.80 -15.91 2.49
C ALA A 29 7.51 -14.73 1.54
N ASP A 30 7.50 -14.95 0.22
CA ASP A 30 7.19 -13.91 -0.76
C ASP A 30 5.70 -13.53 -0.74
N PHE A 31 4.81 -14.49 -0.48
CA PHE A 31 3.38 -14.22 -0.26
C PHE A 31 3.16 -13.43 1.03
N GLU A 32 3.77 -13.88 2.13
CA GLU A 32 3.69 -13.21 3.44
C GLU A 32 4.21 -11.76 3.35
N ALA A 33 5.35 -11.55 2.70
CA ALA A 33 5.92 -10.22 2.50
C ALA A 33 4.98 -9.26 1.75
N VAL A 34 4.30 -9.75 0.70
CA VAL A 34 3.33 -8.95 -0.07
C VAL A 34 2.12 -8.55 0.79
N VAL A 35 1.62 -9.47 1.61
CA VAL A 35 0.52 -9.18 2.54
C VAL A 35 0.95 -8.16 3.59
N ASP A 36 2.13 -8.35 4.18
CA ASP A 36 2.66 -7.47 5.22
C ASP A 36 2.94 -6.05 4.71
N GLU A 37 3.50 -5.93 3.50
CA GLU A 37 3.73 -4.64 2.84
C GLU A 37 2.43 -3.87 2.65
N ALA A 38 1.40 -4.53 2.09
CA ALA A 38 0.10 -3.90 1.86
C ALA A 38 -0.59 -3.53 3.17
N ALA A 39 -0.57 -4.42 4.17
CA ALA A 39 -1.13 -4.14 5.49
C ALA A 39 -0.39 -2.98 6.18
N GLY A 40 0.94 -2.92 6.05
CA GLY A 40 1.76 -1.79 6.51
C GLY A 40 1.35 -0.48 5.84
N ALA A 41 1.21 -0.47 4.51
CA ALA A 41 0.77 0.69 3.75
C ALA A 41 -0.63 1.18 4.18
N LEU A 42 -1.59 0.26 4.36
CA LEU A 42 -2.95 0.60 4.82
C LEU A 42 -2.96 1.20 6.23
N ARG A 43 -2.19 0.63 7.17
CA ARG A 43 -2.06 1.19 8.53
C ARG A 43 -1.44 2.57 8.50
N ALA A 44 -0.35 2.74 7.75
CA ALA A 44 0.33 4.03 7.61
C ALA A 44 -0.60 5.08 7.00
N LEU A 45 -1.40 4.71 5.98
CA LEU A 45 -2.37 5.60 5.34
C LEU A 45 -3.42 6.09 6.35
N ASN A 46 -3.98 5.19 7.16
CA ASN A 46 -4.94 5.56 8.20
C ASN A 46 -4.31 6.43 9.31
N GLN A 47 -3.12 6.09 9.78
CA GLN A 47 -2.40 6.85 10.80
C GLN A 47 -2.09 8.29 10.34
N GLN A 48 -1.73 8.47 9.07
CA GLN A 48 -1.47 9.78 8.49
C GLN A 48 -2.76 10.58 8.28
N ASN A 49 -3.79 9.95 7.73
CA ASN A 49 -4.95 10.68 7.23
C ASN A 49 -6.03 10.92 8.28
N ALA A 50 -6.31 9.96 9.16
CA ALA A 50 -7.44 10.08 10.09
C ALA A 50 -7.32 11.28 11.04
N PRO A 51 -6.17 11.55 11.70
CA PRO A 51 -6.03 12.72 12.57
C PRO A 51 -6.18 14.04 11.81
N SER A 52 -5.59 14.12 10.61
CA SER A 52 -5.66 15.32 9.75
C SER A 52 -7.09 15.58 9.27
N PHE A 53 -7.79 14.54 8.84
CA PHE A 53 -9.19 14.65 8.42
C PHE A 53 -10.12 15.06 9.57
N GLN A 54 -9.93 14.47 10.75
CA GLN A 54 -10.66 14.85 11.97
C GLN A 54 -10.41 16.32 12.35
N ALA A 55 -9.18 16.81 12.20
CA ALA A 55 -8.86 18.22 12.42
C ALA A 55 -9.62 19.13 11.44
N LYS A 56 -9.69 18.78 10.16
CA LYS A 56 -10.47 19.53 9.16
C LYS A 56 -11.97 19.53 9.45
N LEU A 57 -12.52 18.41 9.94
CA LEU A 57 -13.93 18.36 10.39
C LEU A 57 -14.21 19.33 11.53
N ARG A 58 -13.29 19.45 12.50
CA ARG A 58 -13.41 20.45 13.57
C ARG A 58 -13.31 21.88 13.02
N GLN A 59 -12.38 22.15 12.11
CA GLN A 59 -12.29 23.45 11.45
C GLN A 59 -13.58 23.81 10.72
N LEU A 60 -14.19 22.85 10.03
CA LEU A 60 -15.45 23.08 9.31
C LEU A 60 -16.60 23.35 10.30
N LYS A 61 -16.66 22.59 11.40
CA LYS A 61 -17.62 22.82 12.48
C LYS A 61 -17.54 24.26 12.98
N ASP A 62 -16.35 24.72 13.33
CA ASP A 62 -16.12 26.06 13.87
C ASP A 62 -16.49 27.14 12.84
N LYS A 63 -16.07 26.96 11.58
CA LYS A 63 -16.41 27.85 10.47
C LYS A 63 -17.92 27.98 10.23
N ARG A 64 -18.67 26.90 10.42
CA ARG A 64 -20.12 26.85 10.22
C ARG A 64 -20.91 27.20 11.47
N GLY A 65 -20.26 27.39 12.62
CA GLY A 65 -20.91 27.65 13.90
C GLY A 65 -21.78 26.49 14.39
N TRP A 66 -21.49 25.26 13.96
CA TRP A 66 -22.31 24.09 14.33
C TRP A 66 -22.14 23.74 15.81
N SER A 67 -23.26 23.46 16.46
CA SER A 67 -23.29 22.76 17.75
C SER A 67 -22.73 21.34 17.64
N HIS A 68 -22.59 20.65 18.77
CA HIS A 68 -22.15 19.25 18.76
C HIS A 68 -23.14 18.33 18.03
N ASP A 69 -24.44 18.51 18.24
CA ASP A 69 -25.47 17.65 17.63
C ASP A 69 -25.59 17.89 16.12
N GLU A 70 -25.52 19.16 15.70
CA GLU A 70 -25.44 19.52 14.29
C GLU A 70 -24.18 18.96 13.64
N PHE A 71 -23.04 18.98 14.35
CA PHE A 71 -21.80 18.39 13.83
C PHE A 71 -21.97 16.90 13.51
N MET A 72 -22.60 16.12 14.38
CA MET A 72 -22.79 14.68 14.15
C MET A 72 -23.61 14.40 12.88
N SER A 73 -24.62 15.21 12.61
CA SER A 73 -25.48 15.06 11.42
C SER A 73 -24.82 15.63 10.17
N ASN A 74 -24.23 16.82 10.25
CA ASN A 74 -23.64 17.52 9.12
C ASN A 74 -22.27 16.97 8.70
N ALA A 75 -21.54 16.30 9.60
CA ALA A 75 -20.26 15.67 9.28
C ALA A 75 -20.43 14.31 8.57
N ALA A 76 -21.55 13.62 8.77
CA ALA A 76 -21.78 12.27 8.24
C ALA A 76 -21.56 12.16 6.71
N PRO A 77 -22.04 13.11 5.88
CA PRO A 77 -21.82 13.07 4.43
C PRO A 77 -20.36 13.17 3.99
N PHE A 78 -19.44 13.62 4.85
CA PHE A 78 -18.00 13.70 4.51
C PHE A 78 -17.27 12.37 4.66
N VAL A 79 -17.89 11.40 5.35
CA VAL A 79 -17.33 10.06 5.59
C VAL A 79 -18.23 8.94 5.07
N ARG A 80 -19.46 9.26 4.66
CA ARG A 80 -20.43 8.33 4.11
C ARG A 80 -21.27 9.01 3.04
N ASP A 81 -21.11 8.56 1.81
CA ASP A 81 -21.97 8.87 0.67
C ASP A 81 -21.88 7.71 -0.34
N GLU A 82 -22.58 7.84 -1.46
CA GLU A 82 -22.59 6.83 -2.52
C GLU A 82 -21.20 6.55 -3.12
N THR A 83 -20.38 7.58 -3.32
CA THR A 83 -19.02 7.42 -3.87
C THR A 83 -18.11 6.72 -2.87
N ILE A 84 -18.20 7.10 -1.59
CA ILE A 84 -17.48 6.44 -0.49
C ILE A 84 -17.94 4.98 -0.36
N GLY A 85 -19.25 4.72 -0.47
CA GLY A 85 -19.81 3.37 -0.49
C GLY A 85 -19.27 2.54 -1.65
N GLY A 86 -19.07 3.14 -2.83
CA GLY A 86 -18.43 2.49 -3.98
C GLY A 86 -16.96 2.10 -3.71
N PHE A 87 -16.19 2.95 -3.03
CA PHE A 87 -14.84 2.59 -2.60
C PHE A 87 -14.85 1.45 -1.57
N ASP A 88 -15.79 1.47 -0.62
CA ASP A 88 -15.91 0.43 0.41
C ASP A 88 -16.28 -0.92 -0.20
N ALA A 89 -17.28 -0.96 -1.08
CA ALA A 89 -17.68 -2.18 -1.79
C ALA A 89 -16.52 -2.75 -2.64
N LYS A 90 -15.75 -1.89 -3.31
CA LYS A 90 -14.56 -2.32 -4.07
C LYS A 90 -13.49 -2.89 -3.16
N SER A 91 -13.25 -2.29 -2.00
CA SER A 91 -12.28 -2.80 -1.02
C SER A 91 -12.71 -4.14 -0.45
N GLU A 92 -13.99 -4.33 -0.15
CA GLU A 92 -14.57 -5.61 0.29
C GLU A 92 -14.41 -6.71 -0.77
N ASP A 93 -14.69 -6.38 -2.03
CA ASP A 93 -14.51 -7.29 -3.16
C ASP A 93 -13.04 -7.71 -3.34
N LEU A 94 -12.11 -6.76 -3.26
CA LEU A 94 -10.67 -7.06 -3.32
C LEU A 94 -10.23 -7.96 -2.17
N LEU A 95 -10.66 -7.68 -0.94
CA LEU A 95 -10.37 -8.51 0.23
C LEU A 95 -10.91 -9.93 0.08
N SER A 96 -12.13 -10.09 -0.43
CA SER A 96 -12.73 -11.40 -0.71
C SER A 96 -11.89 -12.22 -1.70
N ARG A 97 -11.41 -11.59 -2.79
CA ARG A 97 -10.53 -12.24 -3.77
C ARG A 97 -9.18 -12.63 -3.18
N ILE A 98 -8.57 -11.75 -2.38
CA ILE A 98 -7.30 -11.99 -1.68
C ILE A 98 -7.42 -13.20 -0.75
N THR A 99 -8.46 -13.25 0.08
CA THR A 99 -8.67 -14.35 1.03
C THR A 99 -8.95 -15.68 0.32
N SER A 100 -9.68 -15.65 -0.80
CA SER A 100 -9.94 -16.85 -1.62
C SER A 100 -8.68 -17.36 -2.32
N GLY A 101 -7.85 -16.45 -2.86
CA GLY A 101 -6.57 -16.79 -3.48
C GLY A 101 -5.56 -17.37 -2.49
N GLY A 102 -5.50 -16.82 -1.28
CA GLY A 102 -4.60 -17.30 -0.21
C GLY A 102 -4.87 -18.73 0.25
N GLN A 103 -6.13 -19.19 0.21
CA GLN A 103 -6.50 -20.57 0.52
C GLN A 103 -6.01 -21.56 -0.54
N THR A 104 -5.97 -21.13 -1.81
CA THR A 104 -5.55 -21.96 -2.94
C THR A 104 -4.03 -22.16 -2.99
N GLY A 105 -3.25 -21.13 -2.59
CA GLY A 105 -1.78 -21.17 -2.56
C GLY A 105 -1.16 -22.01 -1.42
N ALA A 106 -1.96 -22.49 -0.47
CA ALA A 106 -1.47 -23.31 0.65
C ALA A 106 -1.13 -24.77 0.26
N ALA A 107 -1.40 -25.19 -0.98
CA ALA A 107 -1.28 -26.56 -1.47
C ALA A 107 0.17 -27.05 -1.78
N GLY A 108 1.20 -26.33 -1.30
CA GLY A 108 2.58 -26.86 -1.19
C GLY A 108 3.47 -26.72 -2.42
N THR A 109 2.98 -26.29 -3.58
CA THR A 109 3.81 -25.96 -4.76
C THR A 109 3.91 -24.44 -4.94
N PRO A 110 5.12 -23.86 -5.08
CA PRO A 110 5.30 -22.44 -5.41
C PRO A 110 4.58 -22.07 -6.71
N ASP A 111 3.55 -21.22 -6.62
CA ASP A 111 2.82 -20.71 -7.78
C ASP A 111 3.09 -19.21 -7.98
N CYS A 112 3.97 -18.91 -8.92
CA CYS A 112 4.34 -17.53 -9.25
C CYS A 112 3.20 -16.74 -9.90
N GLY A 113 2.23 -17.40 -10.53
CA GLY A 113 1.03 -16.76 -11.05
C GLY A 113 0.18 -16.22 -9.91
N LEU A 114 -0.09 -17.06 -8.91
CA LEU A 114 -0.83 -16.64 -7.71
C LEU A 114 -0.14 -15.52 -6.94
N LEU A 115 1.19 -15.55 -6.82
CA LEU A 115 1.93 -14.47 -6.18
C LEU A 115 1.78 -13.13 -6.93
N LYS A 116 1.82 -13.17 -8.27
CA LYS A 116 1.63 -11.98 -9.12
C LYS A 116 0.23 -11.42 -8.95
N ASP A 117 -0.79 -12.28 -8.93
CA ASP A 117 -2.18 -11.87 -8.75
C ASP A 117 -2.42 -11.29 -7.36
N LEU A 118 -1.85 -11.90 -6.31
CA LEU A 118 -1.90 -11.38 -4.95
C LEU A 118 -1.28 -9.97 -4.87
N ARG A 119 -0.11 -9.75 -5.49
CA ARG A 119 0.52 -8.42 -5.56
C ARG A 119 -0.39 -7.40 -6.23
N ALA A 120 -1.01 -7.76 -7.35
CA ALA A 120 -1.91 -6.88 -8.08
C ALA A 120 -3.15 -6.52 -7.24
N GLN A 121 -3.77 -7.50 -6.58
CA GLN A 121 -4.95 -7.27 -5.74
C GLN A 121 -4.63 -6.42 -4.50
N MET A 122 -3.50 -6.70 -3.83
CA MET A 122 -3.04 -5.92 -2.69
C MET A 122 -2.73 -4.46 -3.07
N SER A 123 -2.04 -4.27 -4.20
CA SER A 123 -1.79 -2.93 -4.74
C SER A 123 -3.10 -2.20 -5.05
N ALA A 124 -4.06 -2.87 -5.71
CA ALA A 124 -5.36 -2.30 -6.03
C ALA A 124 -6.16 -1.90 -4.77
N LEU A 125 -6.04 -2.66 -3.68
CA LEU A 125 -6.67 -2.33 -2.39
C LEU A 125 -6.06 -1.06 -1.79
N VAL A 126 -4.74 -0.96 -1.74
CA VAL A 126 -4.04 0.24 -1.25
C VAL A 126 -4.42 1.47 -2.09
N GLU A 127 -4.44 1.36 -3.41
CA GLU A 127 -4.81 2.47 -4.29
C GLU A 127 -6.28 2.87 -4.15
N THR A 128 -7.18 1.91 -3.92
CA THR A 128 -8.60 2.19 -3.64
C THR A 128 -8.76 2.99 -2.35
N GLN A 129 -8.02 2.63 -1.30
CA GLN A 129 -8.05 3.36 -0.03
C GLN A 129 -7.42 4.76 -0.15
N LYS A 130 -6.35 4.92 -0.95
CA LYS A 130 -5.78 6.25 -1.25
C LYS A 130 -6.79 7.14 -1.98
N ALA A 131 -7.47 6.59 -2.99
CA ALA A 131 -8.50 7.32 -3.73
C ALA A 131 -9.67 7.74 -2.82
N LYS A 132 -10.12 6.85 -1.92
CA LYS A 132 -11.15 7.18 -0.92
C LYS A 132 -10.72 8.34 -0.03
N TRP A 133 -9.50 8.30 0.51
CA TRP A 133 -8.97 9.41 1.31
C TRP A 133 -8.89 10.72 0.53
N ALA A 134 -8.36 10.69 -0.69
CA ALA A 134 -8.26 11.86 -1.55
C ALA A 134 -9.64 12.47 -1.83
N TYR A 135 -10.64 11.64 -2.09
CA TYR A 135 -12.02 12.08 -2.28
C TYR A 135 -12.58 12.76 -1.02
N MET A 136 -12.46 12.13 0.15
CA MET A 136 -12.93 12.72 1.41
C MET A 136 -12.25 14.06 1.71
N PHE A 137 -10.92 14.15 1.54
CA PHE A 137 -10.19 15.42 1.70
C PHE A 137 -10.66 16.48 0.70
N GLY A 138 -10.85 16.12 -0.58
CA GLY A 138 -11.35 17.04 -1.59
C GLY A 138 -12.69 17.66 -1.20
N LYS A 139 -13.63 16.84 -0.69
CA LYS A 139 -14.94 17.33 -0.22
C LYS A 139 -14.80 18.37 0.88
N ILE A 140 -14.07 18.05 1.94
CA ILE A 140 -13.99 18.94 3.10
C ILE A 140 -13.19 20.21 2.79
N GLU A 141 -12.16 20.13 1.96
CA GLU A 141 -11.39 21.29 1.53
C GLU A 141 -12.20 22.23 0.64
N GLN A 142 -13.07 21.70 -0.20
CA GLN A 142 -14.00 22.52 -0.97
C GLN A 142 -14.93 23.30 -0.06
N GLU A 143 -15.48 22.67 0.98
CA GLU A 143 -16.37 23.34 1.94
C GLU A 143 -15.64 24.36 2.81
N LEU A 144 -14.40 24.10 3.18
CA LEU A 144 -13.57 25.04 3.93
C LEU A 144 -13.18 26.28 3.13
N LYS A 145 -13.21 26.22 1.78
CA LYS A 145 -12.91 27.36 0.91
C LYS A 145 -14.11 28.27 0.63
N LYS A 146 -15.33 27.77 0.80
CA LYS A 146 -16.58 28.55 0.64
C LYS A 146 -16.74 29.55 1.77
#